data_AF-A0A1F5UU24-F1
#
_entry.id   AF-A0A1F5UU24-F1
#
_cell.length_a   1.000
_cell.length_b   1.000
_cell.length_c   1.000
_cell.angle_alpha   90.00
_cell.angle_beta   90.00
_cell.angle_gamma   90.00
#
_symmetry.space_group_name_H-M   'P 1'
#
loop_
_entity.id
_entity.type
_entity.pdbx_description
1 polymer ?
#
loop_
_entity_poly.entity_id
_entity_poly.type
_entity_poly.pdbx_seq_one_letter_code
_entity_poly.pdbx_strand_id
1 'polypeptide(L)'
;MRKALTVLAIFFVIAASGLTEITRKTIINSDGSYKVNFFVDKKEIASELYDKNEKLVKNNGKISDRIVKEYYPNGKLKGEWSYKNGKREGVSKIYYNNGKVACEYAFENNEICGLYKELYESGNLKSKAIYFDGKLNGIGKTYYENGKTKSESFYKDGKGEGWHKEYGENGKIKLEFFYKNGKRDGPYKIYNENGSINQNGTCKEDEGMIRFFDEDGKLTEECAYSNGMKNGVYKLYYKSGKVRVEGTNKDGVETGKYKVYYEDGTLKQDGLHINGDENKTYKIYNNGKVVEEGSYKNNLLDGIVRFYYDNGQPSEECNYKTGKLEGKYRLYGKTGESCEVGFYKDGKKNGKFESYWKGKLNEVGVYRNSKKEDVCKCFDQYGELKEEKYYKNGKLEGETSNYCDTNGEYSVETYKDNKLISSKKGNILYKILKTDLPLTLLLLTVVIVVITVIVKWSKEYIVGRKKKVVKKMKRTYTKKSKIKKRR
;
A
#
# COMPACT_ATOMS: atom_id res chain seq x y z
N MET A 1 0.78 27.06 -46.25
CA MET A 1 1.98 26.44 -46.88
C MET A 1 2.58 27.23 -48.05
N ARG A 2 1.86 28.08 -48.81
CA ARG A 2 2.44 28.88 -49.91
C ARG A 2 3.13 30.21 -49.53
N LYS A 3 3.17 30.60 -48.25
CA LYS A 3 3.86 31.83 -47.78
C LYS A 3 5.16 31.57 -46.98
N ALA A 4 5.50 30.32 -46.69
CA ALA A 4 6.67 29.96 -45.88
C ALA A 4 7.93 29.63 -46.71
N LEU A 5 7.84 29.65 -48.04
CA LEU A 5 8.94 29.21 -48.93
C LEU A 5 9.69 30.35 -49.64
N THR A 6 9.45 31.62 -49.30
CA THR A 6 9.96 32.76 -50.09
C THR A 6 10.81 33.77 -49.29
N VAL A 7 11.50 33.33 -48.23
CA VAL A 7 12.42 34.21 -47.46
C VAL A 7 13.89 33.74 -47.50
N LEU A 8 14.19 32.59 -48.13
CA LEU A 8 15.59 32.25 -48.46
C LEU A 8 15.97 32.85 -49.81
N ALA A 9 16.71 33.97 -49.76
CA ALA A 9 17.58 34.56 -50.79
C ALA A 9 17.23 36.02 -51.12
N ILE A 10 17.60 36.96 -50.24
CA ILE A 10 17.96 38.32 -50.65
C ILE A 10 19.18 38.76 -49.84
N PHE A 11 20.38 38.38 -50.32
CA PHE A 11 21.61 39.10 -49.98
C PHE A 11 21.78 40.22 -51.01
N PHE A 12 21.28 41.42 -50.70
CA PHE A 12 21.78 42.63 -51.34
C PHE A 12 22.79 43.27 -50.40
N VAL A 13 24.08 43.03 -50.67
CA VAL A 13 25.15 43.86 -50.14
C VAL A 13 25.12 45.16 -50.92
N ILE A 14 24.47 46.19 -50.38
CA ILE A 14 24.68 47.56 -50.85
C ILE A 14 25.99 48.03 -50.23
N ALA A 15 27.08 47.90 -50.97
CA ALA A 15 28.31 48.63 -50.69
C ALA A 15 28.03 50.13 -50.96
N ALA A 16 27.66 50.85 -49.90
CA ALA A 16 27.43 52.28 -49.93
C ALA A 16 28.68 53.02 -49.44
N SER A 17 29.69 53.15 -50.29
CA SER A 17 30.77 54.12 -50.09
C SER A 17 30.22 55.52 -50.38
N GLY A 18 29.80 56.25 -49.35
CA GLY A 18 29.40 57.67 -49.45
C GLY A 18 28.11 58.08 -48.75
N LEU A 19 27.44 57.18 -48.02
CA LEU A 19 26.18 57.48 -47.33
C LEU A 19 26.39 57.64 -45.82
N THR A 20 25.92 58.75 -45.26
CA THR A 20 26.04 59.08 -43.84
C THR A 20 25.35 58.02 -42.97
N GLU A 21 26.04 57.59 -41.92
CA GLU A 21 25.56 56.56 -41.00
C GLU A 21 24.40 57.08 -40.14
N ILE A 22 23.35 56.27 -39.99
CA ILE A 22 22.26 56.56 -39.05
C ILE A 22 22.56 55.82 -37.74
N THR A 23 22.68 56.59 -36.66
CA THR A 23 22.84 56.03 -35.31
C THR A 23 21.58 56.21 -34.50
N ARG A 24 21.37 55.36 -33.50
CA ARG A 24 20.26 55.50 -32.55
C ARG A 24 20.74 55.47 -31.11
N LYS A 25 19.95 56.06 -30.22
CA LYS A 25 20.13 55.99 -28.76
C LYS A 25 18.79 55.67 -28.11
N THR A 26 18.79 54.67 -27.23
CA THR A 26 17.61 54.28 -26.45
C THR A 26 17.70 54.87 -25.05
N ILE A 27 16.63 55.54 -24.62
CA ILE A 27 16.48 56.13 -23.27
C ILE A 27 15.27 55.43 -22.63
N ILE A 28 15.51 54.71 -21.53
CA ILE A 28 14.47 54.00 -20.79
C ILE A 28 14.02 54.89 -19.63
N ASN A 29 12.73 55.10 -19.51
CA ASN A 29 12.10 55.87 -18.44
C ASN A 29 11.85 54.96 -17.22
N SER A 30 11.63 55.58 -16.06
CA SER A 30 11.39 54.85 -14.79
C SER A 30 10.12 53.99 -14.79
N ASP A 31 9.14 54.31 -15.63
CA ASP A 31 7.89 53.56 -15.80
C ASP A 31 8.00 52.37 -16.78
N GLY A 32 9.20 52.14 -17.33
CA GLY A 32 9.48 51.09 -18.32
C GLY A 32 9.18 51.48 -19.77
N SER A 33 8.56 52.65 -20.02
CA SER A 33 8.49 53.20 -21.37
C SER A 33 9.87 53.60 -21.87
N TYR A 34 10.08 53.66 -23.18
CA TYR A 34 11.38 54.04 -23.73
C TYR A 34 11.26 54.86 -25.00
N LYS A 35 12.20 55.80 -25.16
CA LYS A 35 12.34 56.63 -26.35
C LYS A 35 13.58 56.20 -27.13
N VAL A 36 13.42 56.01 -28.43
CA VAL A 36 14.51 55.78 -29.38
C VAL A 36 14.70 57.04 -30.19
N ASN A 37 15.86 57.68 -30.09
CA ASN A 37 16.23 58.83 -30.92
C ASN A 37 17.16 58.38 -32.04
N PHE A 38 16.97 58.90 -33.25
CA PHE A 38 17.74 58.58 -34.44
C PHE A 38 18.52 59.81 -34.91
N PHE A 39 19.78 59.64 -35.28
CA PHE A 39 20.71 60.72 -35.59
C PHE A 39 21.44 60.48 -36.91
N VAL A 40 21.67 61.57 -37.65
CA VAL A 40 22.63 61.66 -38.76
C VAL A 40 23.56 62.82 -38.46
N ASP A 41 24.87 62.60 -38.52
CA ASP A 41 25.88 63.62 -38.20
C ASP A 41 25.63 64.33 -36.85
N LYS A 42 25.23 63.55 -35.83
CA LYS A 42 24.86 63.99 -34.47
C LYS A 42 23.59 64.86 -34.38
N LYS A 43 22.89 65.12 -35.48
CA LYS A 43 21.60 65.82 -35.49
C LYS A 43 20.45 64.82 -35.41
N GLU A 44 19.51 65.01 -34.48
CA GLU A 44 18.31 64.17 -34.39
C GLU A 44 17.44 64.35 -35.64
N ILE A 45 17.12 63.25 -36.31
CA ILE A 45 16.29 63.20 -37.52
C ILE A 45 14.90 62.60 -37.27
N ALA A 46 14.78 61.75 -36.25
CA ALA A 46 13.53 61.10 -35.88
C ALA A 46 13.57 60.64 -34.41
N SER A 47 12.39 60.40 -33.83
CA SER A 47 12.26 59.67 -32.58
C SER A 47 10.97 58.87 -32.48
N GLU A 48 11.08 57.72 -31.84
CA GLU A 48 9.97 56.82 -31.54
C GLU A 48 9.84 56.66 -30.03
N LEU A 49 8.62 56.79 -29.49
CA LEU A 49 8.30 56.56 -28.09
C LEU A 49 7.46 55.29 -27.98
N TYR A 50 7.90 54.36 -27.15
CA TYR A 50 7.23 53.10 -26.88
C TYR A 50 6.77 53.04 -25.44
N ASP A 51 5.61 52.42 -25.19
CA ASP A 51 5.15 52.15 -23.83
C ASP A 51 5.90 50.95 -23.20
N LYS A 52 5.58 50.66 -21.93
CA LYS A 52 6.16 49.52 -21.20
C LYS A 52 5.82 48.14 -21.77
N ASN A 53 4.90 48.06 -22.73
CA ASN A 53 4.51 46.84 -23.45
C ASN A 53 5.09 46.81 -24.87
N GLU A 54 6.10 47.64 -25.17
CA GLU A 54 6.75 47.76 -26.48
C GLU A 54 5.83 48.25 -27.61
N LYS A 55 4.69 48.87 -27.28
CA LYS A 55 3.79 49.44 -28.29
C LYS A 55 4.22 50.86 -28.64
N LEU A 56 4.35 51.16 -29.94
CA LEU A 56 4.65 52.50 -30.43
C LEU A 56 3.52 53.48 -30.07
N VAL A 57 3.84 54.48 -29.25
CA VAL A 57 2.93 55.52 -28.76
C VAL A 57 3.01 56.77 -29.63
N LYS A 58 4.22 57.18 -30.02
CA LYS A 58 4.45 58.40 -30.80
C LYS A 58 5.65 58.23 -31.71
N ASN A 59 5.54 58.75 -32.93
CA ASN A 59 6.65 58.82 -33.89
C ASN A 59 6.76 60.25 -34.41
N ASN A 60 7.98 60.79 -34.41
CA ASN A 60 8.31 62.07 -35.02
C ASN A 60 9.42 61.86 -36.06
N GLY A 61 9.25 62.38 -37.27
CA GLY A 61 10.24 62.27 -38.35
C GLY A 61 10.09 61.01 -39.19
N LYS A 62 11.07 60.75 -40.07
CA LYS A 62 11.11 59.57 -40.93
C LYS A 62 12.50 58.94 -40.87
N ILE A 63 12.53 57.62 -40.80
CA ILE A 63 13.76 56.82 -40.84
C ILE A 63 13.92 56.31 -42.27
N SER A 64 15.06 56.60 -42.89
CA SER A 64 15.37 56.16 -44.25
C SER A 64 15.63 54.66 -44.34
N ASP A 65 15.42 54.09 -45.53
CA ASP A 65 15.55 52.65 -45.81
C ASP A 65 17.00 52.16 -45.76
N ARG A 66 17.51 51.91 -44.55
CA ARG A 66 18.91 51.51 -44.28
C ARG A 66 19.06 50.76 -42.96
N ILE A 67 20.29 50.30 -42.72
CA ILE A 67 20.74 49.82 -41.41
C ILE A 67 20.98 51.02 -40.49
N VAL A 68 20.33 51.00 -39.33
CA VAL A 68 20.54 51.90 -38.20
C VAL A 68 21.43 51.20 -37.17
N LYS A 69 22.44 51.89 -36.64
CA LYS A 69 23.38 51.32 -35.65
C LYS A 69 23.21 51.92 -34.26
N GLU A 70 23.48 51.13 -33.24
CA GLU A 70 23.57 51.59 -31.85
C GLU A 70 24.90 51.12 -31.29
N TYR A 71 25.52 51.95 -30.47
CA TYR A 71 26.82 51.67 -29.88
C TYR A 71 26.72 51.64 -28.35
N TYR A 72 27.55 50.80 -27.74
CA TYR A 72 27.80 50.82 -26.32
C TYR A 72 28.54 52.11 -25.90
N PRO A 73 28.54 52.48 -24.60
CA PRO A 73 29.29 53.64 -24.12
C PRO A 73 30.79 53.60 -24.43
N ASN A 74 31.37 52.40 -24.58
CA ASN A 74 32.76 52.19 -24.97
C ASN A 74 33.01 52.32 -26.48
N GLY A 75 32.01 52.70 -27.27
CA GLY A 75 32.09 52.88 -28.73
C GLY A 75 31.98 51.60 -29.56
N LYS A 76 31.87 50.42 -28.93
CA LYS A 76 31.67 49.15 -29.67
C LYS A 76 30.23 49.02 -30.15
N LEU A 77 30.03 48.34 -31.28
CA LEU A 77 28.71 48.10 -31.86
C LEU A 77 27.85 47.28 -30.89
N LYS A 78 26.65 47.79 -30.59
CA LYS A 78 25.64 47.15 -29.74
C LYS A 78 24.55 46.48 -30.57
N GLY A 79 24.17 47.08 -31.69
CA GLY A 79 23.20 46.47 -32.60
C GLY A 79 23.05 47.19 -33.93
N GLU A 80 22.40 46.49 -34.83
CA GLU A 80 22.08 46.89 -36.21
C GLU A 80 20.61 46.57 -36.48
N TRP A 81 19.83 47.54 -36.93
CA TRP A 81 18.42 47.37 -37.26
C TRP A 81 18.17 47.76 -38.70
N SER A 82 17.65 46.83 -39.49
CA SER A 82 17.28 47.07 -40.87
C SER A 82 15.92 47.75 -40.93
N TYR A 83 15.84 48.93 -41.55
CA TYR A 83 14.60 49.67 -41.75
C TYR A 83 14.24 49.75 -43.24
N LYS A 84 12.94 49.67 -43.53
CA LYS A 84 12.32 49.94 -44.84
C LYS A 84 10.98 50.64 -44.64
N ASN A 85 10.75 51.74 -45.35
CA ASN A 85 9.59 52.62 -45.22
C ASN A 85 9.28 53.02 -43.76
N GLY A 86 10.32 53.31 -42.97
CA GLY A 86 10.19 53.70 -41.56
C GLY A 86 9.77 52.58 -40.61
N LYS A 87 9.77 51.31 -41.05
CA LYS A 87 9.52 50.14 -40.21
C LYS A 87 10.72 49.20 -40.22
N ARG A 88 10.94 48.44 -39.14
CA ARG A 88 11.92 47.36 -39.12
C ARG A 88 11.51 46.28 -40.12
N GLU A 89 12.43 45.96 -41.02
CA GLU A 89 12.22 45.05 -42.14
C GLU A 89 13.53 44.33 -42.46
N GLY A 90 13.51 43.00 -42.48
CA GLY A 90 14.69 42.16 -42.70
C GLY A 90 15.46 41.83 -41.41
N VAL A 91 16.74 41.50 -41.57
CA VAL A 91 17.55 40.98 -40.45
C VAL A 91 18.12 42.13 -39.62
N SER A 92 17.94 42.05 -38.31
CA SER A 92 18.56 42.93 -37.31
C SER A 92 19.43 42.10 -36.38
N LYS A 93 20.52 42.69 -35.87
CA LYS A 93 21.50 42.01 -35.02
C LYS A 93 21.76 42.77 -33.74
N ILE A 94 22.03 42.04 -32.67
CA ILE A 94 22.53 42.57 -31.39
C ILE A 94 23.87 41.90 -31.13
N TYR A 95 24.83 42.64 -30.60
CA TYR A 95 26.19 42.18 -30.35
C TYR A 95 26.49 42.21 -28.87
N TYR A 96 27.38 41.33 -28.41
CA TYR A 96 27.99 41.42 -27.09
C TYR A 96 29.05 42.53 -27.04
N ASN A 97 29.46 42.92 -25.83
CA ASN A 97 30.57 43.87 -25.61
C ASN A 97 31.92 43.38 -26.20
N ASN A 98 32.06 42.08 -26.46
CA ASN A 98 33.22 41.50 -27.13
C ASN A 98 33.15 41.61 -28.67
N GLY A 99 32.06 42.13 -29.24
CA GLY A 99 31.85 42.31 -30.67
C GLY A 99 31.27 41.09 -31.40
N LYS A 100 31.08 39.96 -30.74
CA LYS A 100 30.40 38.79 -31.32
C LYS A 100 28.89 39.01 -31.34
N VAL A 101 28.20 38.43 -32.32
CA VAL A 101 26.73 38.49 -32.41
C VAL A 101 26.13 37.76 -31.21
N ALA A 102 25.24 38.43 -30.49
CA ALA A 102 24.44 37.87 -29.40
C ALA A 102 23.08 37.36 -29.89
N CYS A 103 22.43 38.13 -30.77
CA CYS A 103 21.11 37.77 -31.31
C CYS A 103 20.96 38.21 -32.77
N GLU A 104 20.20 37.43 -33.54
CA GLU A 104 19.71 37.79 -34.86
C GLU A 104 18.17 37.69 -34.87
N TYR A 105 17.50 38.74 -35.35
CA TYR A 105 16.05 38.81 -35.49
C TYR A 105 15.69 39.03 -36.96
N ALA A 106 14.64 38.40 -37.45
CA ALA A 106 13.99 38.75 -38.70
C ALA A 106 12.73 39.56 -38.38
N PHE A 107 12.60 40.74 -38.99
CA PHE A 107 11.43 41.61 -38.86
C PHE A 107 10.67 41.73 -40.18
N GLU A 108 9.35 41.80 -40.08
CA GLU A 108 8.45 42.22 -41.15
C GLU A 108 7.49 43.26 -40.55
N ASN A 109 7.46 44.47 -41.10
CA ASN A 109 6.58 45.55 -40.63
C ASN A 109 6.65 45.85 -39.11
N ASN A 110 7.85 45.92 -38.52
CA ASN A 110 8.12 46.08 -37.08
C ASN A 110 7.90 44.84 -36.19
N GLU A 111 7.27 43.78 -36.68
CA GLU A 111 7.02 42.56 -35.92
C GLU A 111 8.06 41.49 -36.24
N ILE A 112 8.41 40.66 -35.25
CA ILE A 112 9.34 39.56 -35.48
C ILE A 112 8.63 38.52 -36.36
N CYS A 113 9.18 38.27 -37.54
CA CYS A 113 8.66 37.33 -38.52
C CYS A 113 9.84 36.62 -39.21
N GLY A 114 9.96 35.31 -38.97
CA GLY A 114 11.04 34.48 -39.50
C GLY A 114 11.98 33.93 -38.43
N LEU A 115 13.23 33.69 -38.82
CA LEU A 115 14.23 33.02 -37.99
C LEU A 115 14.78 33.95 -36.91
N TYR A 116 14.66 33.52 -35.66
CA TYR A 116 15.36 34.05 -34.51
C TYR A 116 16.56 33.16 -34.17
N LYS A 117 17.69 33.77 -33.85
CA LYS A 117 18.86 33.08 -33.28
C LYS A 117 19.40 33.84 -32.09
N GLU A 118 19.83 33.09 -31.09
CA GLU A 118 20.60 33.56 -29.95
C GLU A 118 21.90 32.77 -29.89
N LEU A 119 22.99 33.43 -29.57
CA LEU A 119 24.32 32.84 -29.42
C LEU A 119 24.80 33.05 -27.99
N TYR A 120 25.74 32.23 -27.55
CA TYR A 120 26.52 32.45 -26.33
C TYR A 120 27.63 33.47 -26.59
N GLU A 121 28.25 33.99 -25.53
CA GLU A 121 29.42 34.90 -25.65
C GLU A 121 30.63 34.22 -26.34
N SER A 122 30.70 32.89 -26.31
CA SER A 122 31.68 32.12 -27.08
C SER A 122 31.47 32.24 -28.60
N GLY A 123 30.25 32.57 -29.04
CA GLY A 123 29.80 32.53 -30.42
C GLY A 123 29.10 31.23 -30.81
N ASN A 124 28.96 30.27 -29.89
CA ASN A 124 28.20 29.05 -30.15
C ASN A 124 26.69 29.34 -30.13
N LEU A 125 25.91 28.62 -30.95
CA LEU A 125 24.47 28.80 -30.99
C LEU A 125 23.86 28.39 -29.65
N LYS A 126 23.02 29.25 -29.07
CA LYS A 126 22.33 29.05 -27.79
C LYS A 126 20.87 28.67 -27.99
N SER A 127 20.18 29.35 -28.89
CA SER A 127 18.80 29.03 -29.23
C SER A 127 18.48 29.44 -30.66
N LYS A 128 17.49 28.77 -31.26
CA LYS A 128 16.89 29.17 -32.53
C LYS A 128 15.40 28.86 -32.54
N ALA A 129 14.61 29.73 -33.16
CA ALA A 129 13.19 29.51 -33.31
C ALA A 129 12.64 30.25 -34.54
N ILE A 130 11.43 29.87 -34.96
CA ILE A 130 10.71 30.58 -36.02
C ILE A 130 9.57 31.35 -35.38
N TYR A 131 9.40 32.60 -35.80
CA TYR A 131 8.32 33.47 -35.40
C TYR A 131 7.42 33.77 -36.60
N PHE A 132 6.13 33.90 -36.36
CA PHE A 132 5.14 34.38 -37.30
C PHE A 132 4.22 35.37 -36.58
N ASP A 133 4.06 36.58 -37.10
CA ASP A 133 3.32 37.69 -36.47
C ASP A 133 3.68 37.87 -34.97
N GLY A 134 4.99 37.93 -34.68
CA GLY A 134 5.51 38.10 -33.32
C GLY A 134 5.37 36.88 -32.40
N LYS A 135 4.80 35.76 -32.85
CA LYS A 135 4.55 34.56 -32.04
C LYS A 135 5.44 33.39 -32.48
N LEU A 136 5.97 32.65 -31.51
CA LEU A 136 6.68 31.39 -31.76
C LEU A 136 5.79 30.41 -32.53
N ASN A 137 6.28 29.91 -33.65
CA ASN A 137 5.55 29.00 -34.53
C ASN A 137 6.50 28.02 -35.19
N GLY A 138 6.23 26.72 -35.10
CA GLY A 138 7.13 25.66 -35.55
C GLY A 138 8.12 25.21 -34.47
N ILE A 139 9.29 24.72 -34.90
CA ILE A 139 10.26 24.08 -33.99
C ILE A 139 11.17 25.15 -33.36
N GLY A 140 11.14 25.25 -32.03
CA GLY A 140 12.15 25.93 -31.24
C GLY A 140 13.21 24.94 -30.75
N LYS A 141 14.49 25.31 -30.80
CA LYS A 141 15.59 24.51 -30.25
C LYS A 141 16.49 25.36 -29.35
N THR A 142 16.98 24.74 -28.29
CA THR A 142 18.07 25.26 -27.46
C THR A 142 19.26 24.32 -27.52
N TYR A 143 20.43 24.84 -27.21
CA TYR A 143 21.70 24.13 -27.34
C TYR A 143 22.52 24.27 -26.07
N TYR A 144 23.37 23.29 -25.79
CA TYR A 144 24.46 23.41 -24.84
C TYR A 144 25.60 24.22 -25.44
N GLU A 145 26.49 24.74 -24.59
CA GLU A 145 27.69 25.46 -25.03
C GLU A 145 28.57 24.62 -25.98
N ASN A 146 28.55 23.29 -25.83
CA ASN A 146 29.25 22.34 -26.70
C ASN A 146 28.58 22.13 -28.09
N GLY A 147 27.51 22.86 -28.38
CA GLY A 147 26.77 22.83 -29.65
C GLY A 147 25.75 21.70 -29.79
N LYS A 148 25.68 20.75 -28.85
CA LYS A 148 24.65 19.70 -28.87
C LYS A 148 23.28 20.27 -28.49
N THR A 149 22.22 19.68 -29.03
CA THR A 149 20.85 20.11 -28.70
C THR A 149 20.58 19.84 -27.23
N LYS A 150 20.06 20.84 -26.53
CA LYS A 150 19.65 20.76 -25.12
C LYS A 150 18.16 20.47 -25.00
N SER A 151 17.34 21.16 -25.77
CA SER A 151 15.92 20.86 -25.90
C SER A 151 15.36 21.26 -27.26
N GLU A 152 14.27 20.64 -27.65
CA GLU A 152 13.46 21.05 -28.80
C GLU A 152 11.96 20.89 -28.51
N SER A 153 11.15 21.77 -29.08
CA SER A 153 9.69 21.74 -28.90
C SER A 153 8.99 22.29 -30.12
N PHE A 154 7.80 21.80 -30.38
CA PHE A 154 6.92 22.40 -31.38
C PHE A 154 6.00 23.44 -30.72
N TYR A 155 5.85 24.58 -31.40
CA TYR A 155 5.03 25.70 -30.97
C TYR A 155 4.00 26.04 -32.04
N LYS A 156 2.82 26.47 -31.60
CA LYS A 156 1.77 27.01 -32.45
C LYS A 156 1.20 28.26 -31.76
N ASP A 157 1.22 29.38 -32.48
CA ASP A 157 0.68 30.67 -32.01
C ASP A 157 1.21 31.10 -30.63
N GLY A 158 2.51 30.87 -30.39
CA GLY A 158 3.19 31.23 -29.15
C GLY A 158 3.06 30.21 -28.02
N LYS A 159 2.30 29.13 -28.22
CA LYS A 159 2.06 28.08 -27.20
C LYS A 159 2.73 26.77 -27.60
N GLY A 160 3.23 26.01 -26.64
CA GLY A 160 3.68 24.64 -26.89
C GLY A 160 2.54 23.78 -27.41
N GLU A 161 2.81 22.98 -28.44
CA GLU A 161 1.82 22.12 -29.10
C GLU A 161 2.53 20.85 -29.59
N GLY A 162 2.03 19.66 -29.25
CA GLY A 162 2.69 18.40 -29.61
C GLY A 162 3.93 18.12 -28.77
N TRP A 163 4.95 17.50 -29.37
CA TRP A 163 6.08 16.96 -28.62
C TRP A 163 7.05 18.03 -28.10
N HIS A 164 7.68 17.70 -26.97
CA HIS A 164 8.81 18.37 -26.35
C HIS A 164 9.86 17.30 -26.00
N LYS A 165 11.14 17.59 -26.24
CA LYS A 165 12.25 16.70 -25.92
C LYS A 165 13.38 17.46 -25.23
N GLU A 166 13.95 16.86 -24.20
CA GLU A 166 15.18 17.31 -23.54
C GLU A 166 16.26 16.24 -23.66
N TYR A 167 17.50 16.70 -23.81
CA TYR A 167 18.67 15.87 -24.05
C TYR A 167 19.73 16.14 -22.98
N GLY A 168 20.58 15.17 -22.68
CA GLY A 168 21.79 15.38 -21.90
C GLY A 168 22.92 15.98 -22.75
N GLU A 169 24.00 16.41 -22.10
CA GLU A 169 25.22 16.86 -22.78
C GLU A 169 25.92 15.76 -23.60
N ASN A 170 25.62 14.49 -23.32
CA ASN A 170 26.04 13.38 -24.16
C ASN A 170 25.28 13.33 -25.51
N GLY A 171 24.16 14.03 -25.64
CA GLY A 171 23.28 14.05 -26.82
C GLY A 171 22.16 13.01 -26.78
N LYS A 172 22.07 12.20 -25.72
CA LYS A 172 20.97 11.23 -25.53
C LYS A 172 19.75 11.93 -24.95
N ILE A 173 18.56 11.49 -25.37
CA ILE A 173 17.30 11.98 -24.82
C ILE A 173 17.18 11.59 -23.34
N LYS A 174 16.70 12.52 -22.53
CA LYS A 174 16.44 12.32 -21.09
C LYS A 174 14.95 12.35 -20.77
N LEU A 175 14.21 13.19 -21.49
CA LEU A 175 12.81 13.44 -21.26
C LEU A 175 12.11 13.73 -22.58
N GLU A 176 10.92 13.16 -22.74
CA GLU A 176 9.99 13.45 -23.83
C GLU A 176 8.59 13.61 -23.24
N PHE A 177 7.85 14.63 -23.64
CA PHE A 177 6.45 14.80 -23.24
C PHE A 177 5.67 15.61 -24.27
N PHE A 178 4.36 15.68 -24.11
CA PHE A 178 3.47 16.38 -25.05
C PHE A 178 2.80 17.59 -24.40
N TYR A 179 2.65 18.64 -25.20
CA TYR A 179 1.88 19.83 -24.92
C TYR A 179 0.59 19.84 -25.74
N LYS A 180 -0.46 20.42 -25.17
CA LYS A 180 -1.67 20.86 -25.88
C LYS A 180 -2.05 22.23 -25.37
N ASN A 181 -2.13 23.23 -26.25
CA ASN A 181 -2.46 24.61 -25.88
C ASN A 181 -1.56 25.18 -24.75
N GLY A 182 -0.28 24.80 -24.73
CA GLY A 182 0.69 25.27 -23.73
C GLY A 182 0.67 24.55 -22.37
N LYS A 183 -0.23 23.58 -22.15
CA LYS A 183 -0.24 22.73 -20.95
C LYS A 183 0.28 21.33 -21.29
N ARG A 184 0.91 20.64 -20.33
CA ARG A 184 1.31 19.23 -20.52
C ARG A 184 0.06 18.38 -20.64
N ASP A 185 -0.11 17.75 -21.80
CA ASP A 185 -1.27 16.93 -22.14
C ASP A 185 -0.83 15.90 -23.18
N GLY A 186 -0.82 14.64 -22.79
CA GLY A 186 -0.44 13.51 -23.64
C GLY A 186 0.64 12.62 -23.02
N PRO A 187 1.28 11.77 -23.84
CA PRO A 187 2.26 10.82 -23.35
C PRO A 187 3.54 11.50 -22.89
N TYR A 188 4.23 10.90 -21.94
CA TYR A 188 5.59 11.28 -21.57
C TYR A 188 6.47 10.05 -21.33
N LYS A 189 7.79 10.24 -21.44
CA LYS A 189 8.83 9.24 -21.22
C LYS A 189 10.05 9.88 -20.57
N ILE A 190 10.62 9.21 -19.59
CA ILE A 190 11.93 9.53 -19.01
C ILE A 190 12.86 8.36 -19.27
N TYR A 191 14.10 8.66 -19.62
CA TYR A 191 15.09 7.70 -20.07
C TYR A 191 16.26 7.63 -19.09
N ASN A 192 16.82 6.43 -18.90
CA ASN A 192 18.07 6.18 -18.21
C ASN A 192 19.28 6.64 -19.06
N GLU A 193 20.47 6.73 -18.47
CA GLU A 193 21.70 7.12 -19.19
C GLU A 193 22.10 6.17 -20.33
N ASN A 194 21.73 4.88 -20.19
CA ASN A 194 21.93 3.87 -21.23
C ASN A 194 20.97 4.06 -22.42
N GLY A 195 19.88 4.82 -22.26
CA GLY A 195 18.83 5.06 -23.26
C GLY A 195 17.59 4.17 -23.08
N SER A 196 17.57 3.26 -22.10
CA SER A 196 16.37 2.51 -21.74
C SER A 196 15.32 3.42 -21.10
N ILE A 197 14.03 3.07 -21.22
CA ILE A 197 12.96 3.84 -20.59
C ILE A 197 13.00 3.55 -19.10
N ASN A 198 13.11 4.59 -18.28
CA ASN A 198 12.98 4.53 -16.83
C ASN A 198 11.51 4.65 -16.39
N GLN A 199 10.78 5.55 -17.06
CA GLN A 199 9.41 5.88 -16.71
C GLN A 199 8.63 6.28 -17.97
N ASN A 200 7.36 5.88 -18.07
CA ASN A 200 6.46 6.43 -19.08
C ASN A 200 5.03 6.56 -18.54
N GLY A 201 4.21 7.34 -19.23
CA GLY A 201 2.82 7.48 -18.84
C GLY A 201 2.07 8.44 -19.75
N THR A 202 0.86 8.77 -19.34
CA THR A 202 0.09 9.87 -19.93
C THR A 202 -0.20 10.87 -18.81
N CYS A 203 0.02 12.15 -19.08
CA CYS A 203 -0.32 13.23 -18.17
C CYS A 203 -1.39 14.09 -18.82
N LYS A 204 -2.45 14.39 -18.08
CA LYS A 204 -3.43 15.42 -18.42
C LYS A 204 -3.63 16.26 -17.17
N GLU A 205 -3.09 17.48 -17.16
CA GLU A 205 -3.23 18.39 -16.00
C GLU A 205 -2.83 17.72 -14.66
N ASP A 206 -1.70 17.00 -14.64
CA ASP A 206 -1.16 16.24 -13.49
C ASP A 206 -1.97 15.01 -13.06
N GLU A 207 -2.91 14.56 -13.89
CA GLU A 207 -3.61 13.29 -13.75
C GLU A 207 -3.07 12.25 -14.74
N GLY A 208 -3.05 10.98 -14.30
CA GLY A 208 -2.88 9.87 -15.22
C GLY A 208 -2.20 8.65 -14.64
N MET A 209 -1.80 7.77 -15.55
CA MET A 209 -1.26 6.45 -15.23
C MET A 209 0.24 6.45 -15.52
N ILE A 210 1.06 6.29 -14.47
CA ILE A 210 2.52 6.27 -14.55
C ILE A 210 3.04 4.85 -14.43
N ARG A 211 3.93 4.46 -15.35
CA ARG A 211 4.65 3.19 -15.37
C ARG A 211 6.14 3.41 -15.11
N PHE A 212 6.73 2.57 -14.28
CA PHE A 212 8.15 2.56 -13.94
C PHE A 212 8.79 1.26 -14.42
N PHE A 213 10.02 1.36 -14.87
CA PHE A 213 10.79 0.27 -15.46
C PHE A 213 12.17 0.20 -14.80
N ASP A 214 12.75 -0.99 -14.74
CA ASP A 214 14.14 -1.18 -14.31
C ASP A 214 15.15 -0.86 -15.42
N GLU A 215 16.45 -1.02 -15.14
CA GLU A 215 17.52 -0.74 -16.10
C GLU A 215 17.46 -1.62 -17.36
N ASP A 216 16.91 -2.84 -17.23
CA ASP A 216 16.68 -3.79 -18.31
C ASP A 216 15.39 -3.49 -19.10
N GLY A 217 14.64 -2.47 -18.70
CA GLY A 217 13.37 -2.06 -19.32
C GLY A 217 12.18 -2.92 -18.93
N LYS A 218 12.26 -3.70 -17.85
CA LYS A 218 11.13 -4.49 -17.33
C LYS A 218 10.25 -3.63 -16.45
N LEU A 219 8.94 -3.75 -16.64
CA LEU A 219 7.93 -3.06 -15.84
C LEU A 219 8.03 -3.48 -14.37
N THR A 220 8.20 -2.52 -13.45
CA THR A 220 8.32 -2.75 -12.00
C THR A 220 7.12 -2.23 -11.23
N GLU A 221 6.52 -1.12 -11.67
CA GLU A 221 5.39 -0.47 -11.03
C GLU A 221 4.47 0.20 -12.07
N GLU A 222 3.17 0.15 -11.81
CA GLU A 222 2.17 1.03 -12.41
C GLU A 222 1.42 1.72 -11.27
N CYS A 223 1.37 3.05 -11.22
CA CYS A 223 0.65 3.78 -10.18
C CYS A 223 -0.13 4.99 -10.71
N ALA A 224 -1.41 5.10 -10.38
CA ALA A 224 -2.25 6.22 -10.78
C ALA A 224 -1.90 7.47 -9.98
N TYR A 225 -1.91 8.63 -10.64
CA TYR A 225 -1.60 9.94 -10.06
C TYR A 225 -2.74 10.92 -10.29
N SER A 226 -2.96 11.79 -9.31
CA SER A 226 -3.80 12.98 -9.40
C SER A 226 -3.12 14.11 -8.63
N ASN A 227 -3.05 15.31 -9.24
CA ASN A 227 -2.36 16.49 -8.69
C ASN A 227 -0.92 16.20 -8.25
N GLY A 228 -0.20 15.38 -9.02
CA GLY A 228 1.20 15.02 -8.74
C GLY A 228 1.40 14.02 -7.58
N MET A 229 0.35 13.52 -6.94
CA MET A 229 0.42 12.53 -5.86
C MET A 229 -0.15 11.18 -6.30
N LYS A 230 0.36 10.07 -5.72
CA LYS A 230 -0.20 8.73 -5.93
C LYS A 230 -1.67 8.70 -5.49
N ASN A 231 -2.59 8.46 -6.41
CA ASN A 231 -4.02 8.47 -6.15
C ASN A 231 -4.75 7.52 -7.11
N GLY A 232 -5.41 6.51 -6.56
CA GLY A 232 -6.06 5.44 -7.33
C GLY A 232 -5.27 4.12 -7.28
N VAL A 233 -5.47 3.27 -8.28
CA VAL A 233 -4.90 1.92 -8.31
C VAL A 233 -3.39 1.94 -8.52
N TYR A 234 -2.69 1.00 -7.88
CA TYR A 234 -1.30 0.70 -8.18
C TYR A 234 -1.06 -0.80 -8.28
N LYS A 235 -0.02 -1.17 -9.03
CA LYS A 235 0.46 -2.53 -9.22
C LYS A 235 1.98 -2.56 -9.12
N LEU A 236 2.51 -3.56 -8.43
CA LEU A 236 3.93 -3.88 -8.39
C LEU A 236 4.16 -5.23 -9.06
N TYR A 237 5.27 -5.37 -9.78
CA TYR A 237 5.56 -6.54 -10.60
C TYR A 237 6.81 -7.30 -10.12
N TYR A 238 6.84 -8.61 -10.39
CA TYR A 238 8.04 -9.44 -10.28
C TYR A 238 8.97 -9.21 -11.48
N LYS A 239 10.24 -9.66 -11.38
CA LYS A 239 11.20 -9.63 -12.50
C LYS A 239 10.76 -10.48 -13.71
N SER A 240 9.82 -11.40 -13.51
CA SER A 240 9.16 -12.17 -14.57
C SER A 240 8.05 -11.40 -15.30
N GLY A 241 7.64 -10.23 -14.80
CA GLY A 241 6.53 -9.43 -15.34
C GLY A 241 5.15 -9.80 -14.78
N LYS A 242 5.06 -10.79 -13.88
CA LYS A 242 3.81 -11.13 -13.19
C LYS A 242 3.52 -10.15 -12.06
N VAL A 243 2.24 -9.93 -11.77
CA VAL A 243 1.79 -9.05 -10.69
C VAL A 243 2.18 -9.64 -9.33
N ARG A 244 2.82 -8.82 -8.50
CA ARG A 244 3.23 -9.14 -7.13
C ARG A 244 2.29 -8.53 -6.09
N VAL A 245 1.92 -7.27 -6.31
CA VAL A 245 1.02 -6.52 -5.42
C VAL A 245 0.03 -5.73 -6.25
N GLU A 246 -1.22 -5.67 -5.81
CA GLU A 246 -2.22 -4.73 -6.30
C GLU A 246 -2.81 -4.00 -5.09
N GLY A 247 -3.02 -2.70 -5.21
CA GLY A 247 -3.60 -1.91 -4.14
C GLY A 247 -4.19 -0.59 -4.63
N THR A 248 -4.62 0.24 -3.69
CA THR A 248 -5.09 1.59 -3.96
C THR A 248 -4.37 2.60 -3.07
N ASN A 249 -4.11 3.79 -3.61
CA ASN A 249 -3.56 4.93 -2.90
C ASN A 249 -4.59 6.05 -2.85
N LYS A 250 -4.54 6.85 -1.79
CA LYS A 250 -5.25 8.12 -1.71
C LYS A 250 -4.30 9.15 -1.11
N ASP A 251 -4.10 10.25 -1.82
CA ASP A 251 -3.25 11.37 -1.40
C ASP A 251 -1.83 10.93 -0.98
N GLY A 252 -1.27 9.95 -1.70
CA GLY A 252 0.07 9.42 -1.46
C GLY A 252 0.16 8.26 -0.46
N VAL A 253 -0.92 7.90 0.23
CA VAL A 253 -0.94 6.87 1.29
C VAL A 253 -1.71 5.63 0.82
N GLU A 254 -1.26 4.42 1.17
CA GLU A 254 -1.98 3.20 0.83
C GLU A 254 -3.33 3.17 1.55
N THR A 255 -4.38 2.83 0.82
CA THR A 255 -5.74 2.80 1.34
C THR A 255 -6.53 1.69 0.66
N GLY A 256 -7.66 1.29 1.23
CA GLY A 256 -8.55 0.35 0.55
C GLY A 256 -7.95 -1.05 0.41
N LYS A 257 -8.48 -1.80 -0.56
CA LYS A 257 -8.16 -3.24 -0.71
C LYS A 257 -6.78 -3.41 -1.30
N TYR A 258 -6.02 -4.36 -0.76
CA TYR A 258 -4.77 -4.80 -1.35
C TYR A 258 -4.76 -6.32 -1.53
N LYS A 259 -3.96 -6.77 -2.48
CA LYS A 259 -3.69 -8.18 -2.76
C LYS A 259 -2.21 -8.37 -3.03
N VAL A 260 -1.68 -9.48 -2.54
CA VAL A 260 -0.31 -9.93 -2.76
C VAL A 260 -0.38 -11.32 -3.37
N TYR A 261 0.41 -11.55 -4.40
CA TYR A 261 0.45 -12.80 -5.15
C TYR A 261 1.83 -13.43 -5.04
N TYR A 262 1.90 -14.76 -5.15
CA TYR A 262 3.14 -15.47 -5.44
C TYR A 262 3.52 -15.30 -6.92
N GLU A 263 4.77 -15.61 -7.26
CA GLU A 263 5.27 -15.49 -8.64
C GLU A 263 4.63 -16.50 -9.61
N ASP A 264 3.98 -17.57 -9.14
CA ASP A 264 3.15 -18.40 -10.00
C ASP A 264 1.81 -17.73 -10.39
N GLY A 265 1.39 -16.68 -9.67
CA GLY A 265 0.14 -15.95 -9.82
C GLY A 265 -0.93 -16.32 -8.77
N THR A 266 -0.63 -17.27 -7.88
CA THR A 266 -1.55 -17.66 -6.82
C THR A 266 -1.67 -16.57 -5.74
N LEU A 267 -2.87 -16.36 -5.22
CA LEU A 267 -3.11 -15.37 -4.17
C LEU A 267 -2.38 -15.80 -2.90
N LYS A 268 -1.49 -14.95 -2.40
CA LYS A 268 -0.74 -15.16 -1.17
C LYS A 268 -1.43 -14.52 0.02
N GLN A 269 -1.91 -13.29 -0.16
CA GLN A 269 -2.50 -12.49 0.90
C GLN A 269 -3.45 -11.46 0.33
N ASP A 270 -4.52 -11.14 1.04
CA ASP A 270 -5.34 -9.95 0.77
C ASP A 270 -5.75 -9.25 2.06
N GLY A 271 -6.30 -8.05 1.94
CA GLY A 271 -6.72 -7.28 3.10
C GLY A 271 -7.23 -5.89 2.76
N LEU A 272 -7.38 -5.08 3.81
CA LEU A 272 -7.87 -3.71 3.73
C LEU A 272 -6.99 -2.79 4.60
N HIS A 273 -6.49 -1.70 4.02
CA HIS A 273 -5.92 -0.58 4.77
C HIS A 273 -7.04 0.32 5.31
N ILE A 274 -7.04 0.54 6.63
CA ILE A 274 -8.07 1.26 7.39
C ILE A 274 -7.42 2.51 8.00
N ASN A 275 -7.83 3.70 7.56
CA ASN A 275 -7.27 4.98 8.02
C ASN A 275 -5.76 5.15 7.75
N GLY A 276 -5.30 4.84 6.52
CA GLY A 276 -3.88 4.87 6.13
C GLY A 276 -3.13 3.57 6.46
N ASP A 277 -1.81 3.58 6.31
CA ASP A 277 -0.94 2.37 6.36
C ASP A 277 -0.90 1.68 7.73
N GLU A 278 -1.21 2.41 8.81
CA GLU A 278 -0.97 1.97 10.19
C GLU A 278 -1.94 0.88 10.67
N ASN A 279 -3.20 0.90 10.20
CA ASN A 279 -4.18 -0.11 10.57
C ASN A 279 -4.63 -0.87 9.34
N LYS A 280 -4.59 -2.20 9.41
CA LYS A 280 -5.04 -3.03 8.30
C LYS A 280 -5.58 -4.36 8.77
N THR A 281 -6.46 -4.93 7.96
CA THR A 281 -6.81 -6.35 8.06
C THR A 281 -6.02 -7.15 7.04
N TYR A 282 -5.85 -8.43 7.29
CA TYR A 282 -5.20 -9.35 6.37
C TYR A 282 -5.80 -10.74 6.44
N LYS A 283 -5.70 -11.48 5.33
CA LYS A 283 -5.87 -12.92 5.22
C LYS A 283 -4.70 -13.50 4.43
N ILE A 284 -4.11 -14.57 4.93
CA ILE A 284 -3.03 -15.30 4.26
C ILE A 284 -3.60 -16.60 3.72
N TYR A 285 -3.20 -16.94 2.50
CA TYR A 285 -3.67 -18.12 1.79
C TYR A 285 -2.52 -19.10 1.54
N ASN A 286 -2.84 -20.39 1.64
CA ASN A 286 -1.99 -21.48 1.18
C ASN A 286 -2.84 -22.41 0.31
N ASN A 287 -2.41 -22.67 -0.93
CA ASN A 287 -3.17 -23.45 -1.92
C ASN A 287 -4.64 -23.01 -2.06
N GLY A 288 -4.89 -21.69 -2.06
CA GLY A 288 -6.22 -21.09 -2.20
C GLY A 288 -7.11 -21.15 -0.95
N LYS A 289 -6.64 -21.72 0.16
CA LYS A 289 -7.36 -21.76 1.44
C LYS A 289 -6.77 -20.76 2.42
N VAL A 290 -7.63 -20.09 3.19
CA VAL A 290 -7.19 -19.21 4.28
C VAL A 290 -6.52 -20.06 5.35
N VAL A 291 -5.30 -19.70 5.74
CA VAL A 291 -4.56 -20.35 6.84
C VAL A 291 -4.39 -19.44 8.05
N GLU A 292 -4.51 -18.12 7.84
CA GLU A 292 -4.37 -17.12 8.89
C GLU A 292 -5.16 -15.86 8.51
N GLU A 293 -5.79 -15.21 9.48
CA GLU A 293 -6.34 -13.86 9.31
C GLU A 293 -6.22 -13.06 10.60
N GLY A 294 -6.18 -11.73 10.47
CA GLY A 294 -6.14 -10.84 11.63
C GLY A 294 -6.12 -9.37 11.25
N SER A 295 -5.70 -8.57 12.22
CA SER A 295 -5.54 -7.13 12.07
C SER A 295 -4.26 -6.61 12.70
N TYR A 296 -3.76 -5.53 12.13
CA TYR A 296 -2.71 -4.70 12.66
C TYR A 296 -3.27 -3.35 13.07
N LYS A 297 -2.74 -2.81 14.15
CA LYS A 297 -2.89 -1.42 14.58
C LYS A 297 -1.51 -0.85 14.86
N ASN A 298 -1.18 0.29 14.25
CA ASN A 298 0.16 0.89 14.28
C ASN A 298 1.27 -0.12 13.97
N ASN A 299 1.08 -0.92 12.91
CA ASN A 299 2.00 -1.99 12.48
C ASN A 299 2.24 -3.14 13.48
N LEU A 300 1.47 -3.21 14.57
CA LEU A 300 1.52 -4.29 15.55
C LEU A 300 0.23 -5.12 15.50
N LEU A 301 0.30 -6.43 15.71
CA LEU A 301 -0.90 -7.27 15.79
C LEU A 301 -1.81 -6.74 16.90
N ASP A 302 -3.08 -6.52 16.56
CA ASP A 302 -4.07 -5.96 17.48
C ASP A 302 -5.45 -6.53 17.12
N GLY A 303 -6.14 -7.09 18.10
CA GLY A 303 -7.39 -7.81 17.91
C GLY A 303 -7.20 -9.32 17.80
N ILE A 304 -8.22 -9.99 17.25
CA ILE A 304 -8.26 -11.45 17.15
C ILE A 304 -7.52 -11.89 15.89
N VAL A 305 -6.51 -12.74 16.07
CA VAL A 305 -5.85 -13.48 15.00
C VAL A 305 -6.39 -14.91 15.00
N ARG A 306 -6.77 -15.42 13.85
CA ARG A 306 -7.25 -16.81 13.68
C ARG A 306 -6.36 -17.58 12.75
N PHE A 307 -6.07 -18.81 13.13
CA PHE A 307 -5.39 -19.79 12.29
C PHE A 307 -6.37 -20.90 11.90
N TYR A 308 -6.15 -21.51 10.74
CA TYR A 308 -7.07 -22.48 10.16
C TYR A 308 -6.36 -23.77 9.76
N TYR A 309 -7.05 -24.89 9.96
CA TYR A 309 -6.67 -26.19 9.42
C TYR A 309 -6.88 -26.27 7.91
N ASP A 310 -6.31 -27.29 7.29
CA ASP A 310 -6.49 -27.66 5.88
C ASP A 310 -7.96 -27.90 5.47
N ASN A 311 -8.82 -28.28 6.42
CA ASN A 311 -10.26 -28.45 6.26
C ASN A 311 -11.05 -27.12 6.38
N GLY A 312 -10.40 -26.00 6.67
CA GLY A 312 -11.00 -24.67 6.84
C GLY A 312 -11.60 -24.39 8.23
N GLN A 313 -11.52 -25.33 9.17
CA GLN A 313 -11.93 -25.09 10.56
C GLN A 313 -10.85 -24.31 11.31
N PRO A 314 -11.21 -23.41 12.25
CA PRO A 314 -10.24 -22.72 13.08
C PRO A 314 -9.39 -23.74 13.87
N SER A 315 -8.07 -23.60 13.80
CA SER A 315 -7.14 -24.35 14.65
C SER A 315 -6.81 -23.58 15.92
N GLU A 316 -6.77 -22.25 15.85
CA GLU A 316 -6.35 -21.41 16.96
C GLU A 316 -6.95 -20.00 16.85
N GLU A 317 -7.35 -19.42 17.98
CA GLU A 317 -7.77 -18.03 18.11
C GLU A 317 -6.97 -17.35 19.21
N CYS A 318 -6.26 -16.30 18.82
CA CYS A 318 -5.36 -15.54 19.69
C CYS A 318 -5.82 -14.09 19.77
N ASN A 319 -6.00 -13.56 20.98
CA ASN A 319 -6.22 -12.13 21.16
C ASN A 319 -4.89 -11.41 21.36
N TYR A 320 -4.62 -10.39 20.54
CA TYR A 320 -3.43 -9.57 20.58
C TYR A 320 -3.76 -8.14 20.97
N LYS A 321 -2.86 -7.52 21.73
CA LYS A 321 -2.85 -6.08 22.01
C LYS A 321 -1.43 -5.58 21.89
N THR A 322 -1.20 -4.56 21.04
CA THR A 322 0.14 -4.00 20.81
C THR A 322 1.22 -5.05 20.51
N GLY A 323 0.86 -6.07 19.71
CA GLY A 323 1.79 -7.12 19.26
C GLY A 323 2.02 -8.28 20.24
N LYS A 324 1.41 -8.26 21.44
CA LYS A 324 1.53 -9.33 22.44
C LYS A 324 0.20 -10.04 22.64
N LEU A 325 0.24 -11.35 22.93
CA LEU A 325 -0.95 -12.09 23.36
C LEU A 325 -1.49 -11.50 24.66
N GLU A 326 -2.74 -11.05 24.63
CA GLU A 326 -3.42 -10.37 25.72
C GLU A 326 -4.92 -10.74 25.69
N GLY A 327 -5.38 -11.43 26.72
CA GLY A 327 -6.76 -11.88 26.85
C GLY A 327 -6.97 -13.32 26.40
N LYS A 328 -8.17 -13.61 25.89
CA LYS A 328 -8.65 -14.98 25.66
C LYS A 328 -7.88 -15.67 24.53
N TYR A 329 -7.54 -16.93 24.79
CA TYR A 329 -6.90 -17.86 23.87
C TYR A 329 -7.77 -19.09 23.67
N ARG A 330 -7.82 -19.61 22.44
CA ARG A 330 -8.42 -20.91 22.16
C ARG A 330 -7.56 -21.71 21.19
N LEU A 331 -7.35 -22.98 21.49
CA LEU A 331 -6.80 -23.98 20.59
C LEU A 331 -7.89 -25.01 20.32
N TYR A 332 -8.11 -25.36 19.06
CA TYR A 332 -9.08 -26.36 18.65
C TYR A 332 -8.32 -27.61 18.17
N GLY A 333 -8.92 -28.79 18.33
CA GLY A 333 -8.44 -30.02 17.71
C GLY A 333 -8.96 -30.16 16.28
N LYS A 334 -8.24 -30.89 15.42
CA LYS A 334 -8.56 -31.06 13.99
C LYS A 334 -9.97 -31.63 13.72
N THR A 335 -10.52 -32.42 14.64
CA THR A 335 -11.88 -32.99 14.55
C THR A 335 -12.95 -32.11 15.20
N GLY A 336 -12.57 -31.01 15.84
CA GLY A 336 -13.46 -30.15 16.64
C GLY A 336 -13.86 -30.73 18.00
N GLU A 337 -13.48 -31.98 18.29
CA GLU A 337 -13.87 -32.70 19.50
C GLU A 337 -13.05 -32.30 20.74
N SER A 338 -11.89 -31.68 20.55
CA SER A 338 -11.00 -31.26 21.62
C SER A 338 -10.73 -29.77 21.52
N CYS A 339 -10.59 -29.09 22.65
CA CYS A 339 -10.20 -27.69 22.68
C CYS A 339 -9.47 -27.33 23.97
N GLU A 340 -8.57 -26.35 23.92
CA GLU A 340 -7.99 -25.71 25.10
C GLU A 340 -8.42 -24.25 25.09
N VAL A 341 -8.86 -23.74 26.24
CA VAL A 341 -9.25 -22.33 26.40
C VAL A 341 -8.51 -21.75 27.59
N GLY A 342 -7.97 -20.55 27.45
CA GLY A 342 -7.31 -19.88 28.57
C GLY A 342 -7.14 -18.39 28.34
N PHE A 343 -6.26 -17.78 29.15
CA PHE A 343 -5.99 -16.35 29.10
C PHE A 343 -4.48 -16.09 29.10
N TYR A 344 -4.07 -15.13 28.28
CA TYR A 344 -2.72 -14.61 28.24
C TYR A 344 -2.68 -13.19 28.82
N LYS A 345 -1.56 -12.86 29.44
CA LYS A 345 -1.22 -11.50 29.84
C LYS A 345 0.24 -11.25 29.51
N ASP A 346 0.54 -10.16 28.81
CA ASP A 346 1.90 -9.80 28.38
C ASP A 346 2.64 -10.94 27.65
N GLY A 347 1.91 -11.71 26.82
CA GLY A 347 2.48 -12.85 26.09
C GLY A 347 2.67 -14.13 26.91
N LYS A 348 2.23 -14.18 28.17
CA LYS A 348 2.41 -15.34 29.07
C LYS A 348 1.07 -15.94 29.50
N LYS A 349 0.99 -17.27 29.67
CA LYS A 349 -0.20 -17.94 30.22
C LYS A 349 -0.48 -17.37 31.62
N ASN A 350 -1.68 -16.87 31.85
CA ASN A 350 -2.04 -16.22 33.09
C ASN A 350 -3.53 -16.44 33.41
N GLY A 351 -3.82 -17.10 34.53
CA GLY A 351 -5.15 -17.54 34.92
C GLY A 351 -5.40 -19.02 34.59
N LYS A 352 -6.68 -19.38 34.49
CA LYS A 352 -7.16 -20.74 34.27
C LYS A 352 -7.05 -21.11 32.78
N PHE A 353 -6.53 -22.30 32.51
CA PHE A 353 -6.56 -22.99 31.24
C PHE A 353 -7.36 -24.28 31.40
N GLU A 354 -8.32 -24.50 30.52
CA GLU A 354 -9.21 -25.64 30.52
C GLU A 354 -9.04 -26.39 29.20
N SER A 355 -8.67 -27.67 29.30
CA SER A 355 -8.49 -28.53 28.13
C SER A 355 -9.58 -29.59 28.13
N TYR A 356 -10.24 -29.74 26.99
CA TYR A 356 -11.35 -30.63 26.75
C TYR A 356 -10.94 -31.71 25.74
N TRP A 357 -11.32 -32.95 26.02
CA TRP A 357 -11.12 -34.10 25.16
C TRP A 357 -12.48 -34.72 24.85
N LYS A 358 -12.84 -34.81 23.56
CA LYS A 358 -14.17 -35.30 23.13
C LYS A 358 -15.34 -34.59 23.83
N GLY A 359 -15.22 -33.27 23.98
CA GLY A 359 -16.20 -32.41 24.65
C GLY A 359 -16.26 -32.52 26.17
N LYS A 360 -15.45 -33.38 26.80
CA LYS A 360 -15.37 -33.52 28.26
C LYS A 360 -14.15 -32.81 28.82
N LEU A 361 -14.30 -32.16 29.97
CA LEU A 361 -13.19 -31.51 30.67
C LEU A 361 -12.17 -32.59 31.07
N ASN A 362 -10.91 -32.40 30.64
CA ASN A 362 -9.82 -33.35 30.83
C ASN A 362 -8.72 -32.79 31.75
N GLU A 363 -8.39 -31.50 31.62
CA GLU A 363 -7.40 -30.84 32.47
C GLU A 363 -7.82 -29.40 32.78
N VAL A 364 -7.53 -28.96 34.00
CA VAL A 364 -7.57 -27.57 34.43
C VAL A 364 -6.20 -27.20 34.98
N GLY A 365 -5.47 -26.33 34.28
CA GLY A 365 -4.23 -25.75 34.76
C GLY A 365 -4.44 -24.31 35.21
N VAL A 366 -3.85 -23.89 36.32
CA VAL A 366 -3.84 -22.48 36.73
C VAL A 366 -2.40 -21.96 36.62
N TYR A 367 -2.25 -20.77 36.04
CA TYR A 367 -0.94 -20.23 35.66
C TYR A 367 -0.76 -18.79 36.13
N ARG A 368 0.47 -18.44 36.51
CA ARG A 368 0.93 -17.06 36.70
C ARG A 368 2.24 -16.89 35.97
N ASN A 369 2.29 -15.98 35.00
CA ASN A 369 3.47 -15.73 34.16
C ASN A 369 4.05 -17.02 33.52
N SER A 370 3.17 -17.85 32.95
CA SER A 370 3.48 -19.16 32.34
C SER A 370 4.00 -20.24 33.29
N LYS A 371 4.06 -20.00 34.59
CA LYS A 371 4.36 -21.04 35.60
C LYS A 371 3.06 -21.57 36.20
N LYS A 372 2.95 -22.89 36.38
CA LYS A 372 1.81 -23.48 37.11
C LYS A 372 1.74 -22.86 38.52
N GLU A 373 0.56 -22.47 38.93
CA GLU A 373 0.26 -21.79 40.19
C GLU A 373 -1.09 -22.30 40.66
N ASP A 374 -1.29 -22.47 41.97
CA ASP A 374 -2.54 -22.96 42.55
C ASP A 374 -2.89 -24.41 42.14
N VAL A 375 -4.09 -24.86 42.50
CA VAL A 375 -4.57 -26.22 42.25
C VAL A 375 -4.84 -26.46 40.77
N CYS A 376 -4.06 -27.36 40.18
CA CYS A 376 -4.30 -27.94 38.86
C CYS A 376 -5.05 -29.27 39.01
N LYS A 377 -5.98 -29.56 38.11
CA LYS A 377 -6.86 -30.74 38.17
C LYS A 377 -6.79 -31.54 36.89
N CYS A 378 -6.77 -32.86 36.99
CA CYS A 378 -6.89 -33.78 35.87
C CYS A 378 -8.13 -34.65 36.07
N PHE A 379 -8.84 -34.92 34.99
CA PHE A 379 -10.06 -35.71 34.97
C PHE A 379 -9.87 -36.95 34.08
N ASP A 380 -10.67 -37.98 34.30
CA ASP A 380 -10.69 -39.16 33.46
C ASP A 380 -11.60 -39.01 32.23
N GLN A 381 -11.74 -40.08 31.44
CA GLN A 381 -12.59 -40.10 30.24
C GLN A 381 -14.10 -39.98 30.54
N TYR A 382 -14.51 -40.17 31.78
CA TYR A 382 -15.89 -40.01 32.23
C TYR A 382 -16.17 -38.57 32.69
N GLY A 383 -15.11 -37.82 33.03
CA GLY A 383 -15.16 -36.47 33.59
C GLY A 383 -15.02 -36.48 35.11
N GLU A 384 -14.65 -37.62 35.72
CA GLU A 384 -14.42 -37.74 37.15
C GLU A 384 -13.01 -37.27 37.51
N LEU A 385 -12.87 -36.63 38.67
CA LEU A 385 -11.61 -36.06 39.13
C LEU A 385 -10.62 -37.18 39.47
N LYS A 386 -9.51 -37.24 38.74
CA LYS A 386 -8.45 -38.24 38.91
C LYS A 386 -7.30 -37.72 39.77
N GLU A 387 -7.00 -36.42 39.68
CA GLU A 387 -5.82 -35.86 40.32
C GLU A 387 -6.00 -34.36 40.58
N GLU A 388 -5.55 -33.92 41.76
CA GLU A 388 -5.41 -32.51 42.13
C GLU A 388 -3.98 -32.27 42.63
N LYS A 389 -3.30 -31.29 42.02
CA LYS A 389 -1.92 -30.95 42.37
C LYS A 389 -1.83 -29.46 42.66
N TYR A 390 -1.40 -29.09 43.85
CA TYR A 390 -1.09 -27.70 44.17
C TYR A 390 0.31 -27.32 43.68
N TYR A 391 0.38 -26.21 42.94
CA TYR A 391 1.63 -25.66 42.45
C TYR A 391 1.90 -24.27 43.02
N LYS A 392 3.17 -23.96 43.25
CA LYS A 392 3.64 -22.61 43.57
C LYS A 392 4.88 -22.30 42.75
N ASN A 393 4.83 -21.23 41.95
CA ASN A 393 5.92 -20.83 41.06
C ASN A 393 6.43 -21.97 40.13
N GLY A 394 5.51 -22.83 39.67
CA GLY A 394 5.79 -23.93 38.75
C GLY A 394 6.32 -25.20 39.43
N LYS A 395 6.40 -25.24 40.76
CA LYS A 395 6.81 -26.43 41.52
C LYS A 395 5.62 -27.01 42.29
N LEU A 396 5.57 -28.32 42.42
CA LEU A 396 4.67 -29.00 43.35
C LEU A 396 5.00 -28.56 44.77
N GLU A 397 3.97 -28.10 45.47
CA GLU A 397 4.03 -27.57 46.82
C GLU A 397 2.76 -28.05 47.56
N GLY A 398 2.80 -28.22 48.87
CA GLY A 398 1.61 -28.56 49.65
C GLY A 398 1.01 -29.93 49.32
N GLU A 399 -0.27 -30.11 49.65
CA GLU A 399 -0.99 -31.37 49.46
C GLU A 399 -1.43 -31.56 48.01
N THR A 400 -1.21 -32.77 47.50
CA THR A 400 -1.64 -33.25 46.20
C THR A 400 -2.44 -34.53 46.41
N SER A 401 -3.52 -34.72 45.67
CA SER A 401 -4.42 -35.87 45.84
C SER A 401 -4.54 -36.62 44.52
N ASN A 402 -4.28 -37.92 44.55
CA ASN A 402 -4.57 -38.84 43.45
C ASN A 402 -5.76 -39.72 43.83
N TYR A 403 -6.69 -39.85 42.90
CA TYR A 403 -7.91 -40.61 42.98
C TYR A 403 -7.84 -41.67 41.87
N CYS A 404 -7.48 -42.91 42.22
CA CYS A 404 -7.30 -43.98 41.24
C CYS A 404 -8.62 -44.72 40.96
N ASP A 405 -8.87 -44.99 39.67
CA ASP A 405 -10.03 -45.70 39.14
C ASP A 405 -10.02 -47.21 39.51
N THR A 406 -11.23 -47.77 39.64
CA THR A 406 -11.68 -49.15 39.88
C THR A 406 -11.65 -49.74 41.29
N ASN A 407 -10.66 -49.45 42.16
CA ASN A 407 -10.60 -50.02 43.52
C ASN A 407 -10.95 -49.04 44.65
N GLY A 408 -11.26 -47.79 44.31
CA GLY A 408 -11.54 -46.73 45.27
C GLY A 408 -10.31 -46.35 46.10
N GLU A 409 -9.09 -46.49 45.58
CA GLU A 409 -7.90 -46.07 46.32
C GLU A 409 -7.62 -44.58 46.11
N TYR A 410 -7.34 -43.87 47.22
CA TYR A 410 -6.85 -42.50 47.17
C TYR A 410 -5.47 -42.41 47.80
N SER A 411 -4.63 -41.52 47.27
CA SER A 411 -3.38 -41.14 47.92
C SER A 411 -3.31 -39.62 48.05
N VAL A 412 -2.94 -39.15 49.24
CA VAL A 412 -2.56 -37.75 49.46
C VAL A 412 -1.05 -37.70 49.66
N GLU A 413 -0.38 -36.90 48.85
CA GLU A 413 1.06 -36.70 48.88
C GLU A 413 1.36 -35.23 49.13
N THR A 414 2.20 -34.94 50.12
CA THR A 414 2.62 -33.57 50.43
C THR A 414 4.00 -33.32 49.84
N TYR A 415 4.13 -32.23 49.07
CA TYR A 415 5.38 -31.83 48.42
C TYR A 415 5.89 -30.50 48.98
N LYS A 416 7.20 -30.31 48.92
CA LYS A 416 7.86 -29.00 49.09
C LYS A 416 8.96 -28.86 48.06
N ASP A 417 8.90 -27.83 47.22
CA ASP A 417 9.87 -27.61 46.13
C ASP A 417 10.08 -28.87 45.25
N ASN A 418 8.99 -29.51 44.81
CA ASN A 418 8.98 -30.79 44.07
C ASN A 418 9.48 -32.03 44.83
N LYS A 419 9.91 -31.91 46.09
CA LYS A 419 10.33 -33.06 46.91
C LYS A 419 9.15 -33.60 47.70
N LEU A 420 8.91 -34.91 47.59
CA LEU A 420 7.90 -35.60 48.39
C LEU A 420 8.32 -35.57 49.86
N ILE A 421 7.45 -35.05 50.72
CA ILE A 421 7.66 -34.94 52.18
C ILE A 421 6.91 -36.05 52.90
N SER A 422 5.68 -36.36 52.47
CA SER A 422 4.86 -37.42 53.06
C SER A 422 3.89 -37.99 52.03
N SER A 423 3.50 -39.25 52.20
CA SER A 423 2.50 -39.94 51.37
C SER A 423 1.58 -40.76 52.26
N LYS A 424 0.27 -40.63 52.05
CA LYS A 424 -0.76 -41.38 52.76
C LYS A 424 -1.69 -42.02 51.74
N LYS A 425 -1.81 -43.34 51.78
CA LYS A 425 -2.77 -44.10 50.96
C LYS A 425 -3.97 -44.54 51.81
N GLY A 426 -5.14 -44.62 51.20
CA GLY A 426 -6.35 -45.10 51.83
C GLY A 426 -7.42 -45.52 50.82
N ASN A 427 -8.55 -46.01 51.31
CA ASN A 427 -9.70 -46.36 50.47
C ASN A 427 -10.81 -45.30 50.62
N ILE A 428 -11.33 -44.80 49.50
CA ILE A 428 -12.35 -43.76 49.36
C ILE A 428 -13.65 -44.19 50.07
N LEU A 429 -14.01 -45.48 50.02
CA LEU A 429 -15.15 -46.02 50.78
C LEU A 429 -14.96 -45.77 52.29
N TYR A 430 -13.74 -45.92 52.79
CA TYR A 430 -13.41 -45.70 54.19
C TYR A 430 -13.37 -44.21 54.58
N LYS A 431 -13.07 -43.31 53.62
CA LYS A 431 -13.09 -41.86 53.81
C LYS A 431 -14.53 -41.32 53.87
N ILE A 432 -15.42 -41.80 52.99
CA ILE A 432 -16.85 -41.45 52.97
C ILE A 432 -17.57 -41.99 54.22
N LEU A 433 -17.22 -43.20 54.69
CA LEU A 433 -17.75 -43.77 55.93
C LEU A 433 -17.33 -43.00 57.21
N LYS A 434 -16.30 -42.15 57.13
CA LYS A 434 -15.77 -41.37 58.26
C LYS A 434 -16.18 -39.89 58.25
N THR A 435 -16.61 -39.36 57.11
CA THR A 435 -17.29 -38.06 57.05
C THR A 435 -18.72 -38.25 57.53
N ASP A 436 -19.13 -37.48 58.53
CA ASP A 436 -20.40 -37.56 59.28
C ASP A 436 -21.66 -37.66 58.40
N LEU A 437 -21.92 -38.83 57.81
CA LEU A 437 -23.29 -39.28 57.61
C LEU A 437 -23.74 -39.80 58.98
N PRO A 438 -24.79 -39.21 59.59
CA PRO A 438 -25.28 -39.71 60.86
C PRO A 438 -25.61 -41.19 60.67
N LEU A 439 -25.16 -42.03 61.60
CA LEU A 439 -25.33 -43.50 61.61
C LEU A 439 -26.76 -43.94 61.25
N THR A 440 -27.74 -43.06 61.51
CA THR A 440 -29.15 -43.18 61.15
C THR A 440 -29.43 -43.29 59.64
N LEU A 441 -28.70 -42.58 58.78
CA LEU A 441 -28.87 -42.64 57.32
C LEU A 441 -28.27 -43.93 56.71
N LEU A 442 -27.18 -44.44 57.30
CA LEU A 442 -26.60 -45.72 56.92
C LEU A 442 -27.50 -46.90 57.34
N LEU A 443 -28.11 -46.81 58.53
CA LEU A 443 -29.14 -47.76 58.96
C LEU A 443 -30.40 -47.69 58.07
N LEU A 444 -30.85 -46.49 57.70
CA LEU A 444 -32.02 -46.32 56.84
C LEU A 444 -31.83 -46.93 55.45
N THR A 445 -30.64 -46.76 54.85
CA THR A 445 -30.33 -47.34 53.53
C THR A 445 -30.23 -48.86 53.58
N VAL A 446 -29.61 -49.43 54.62
CA VAL A 446 -29.61 -50.88 54.84
C VAL A 446 -31.04 -51.42 55.04
N VAL A 447 -31.87 -50.72 55.81
CA VAL A 447 -33.29 -51.09 56.00
C VAL A 447 -34.07 -51.01 54.68
N ILE A 448 -33.85 -50.00 53.83
CA ILE A 448 -34.50 -49.89 52.52
C ILE A 448 -34.06 -51.01 51.57
N VAL A 449 -32.77 -51.39 51.58
CA VAL A 449 -32.26 -52.53 50.80
C VAL A 449 -32.86 -53.85 51.29
N VAL A 450 -32.94 -54.05 52.60
CA VAL A 450 -33.58 -55.25 53.19
C VAL A 450 -35.08 -55.29 52.84
N ILE A 451 -35.80 -54.16 52.94
CA ILE A 451 -37.21 -54.07 52.56
C ILE A 451 -37.39 -54.35 51.06
N THR A 452 -36.55 -53.81 50.19
CA THR A 452 -36.66 -54.06 48.74
C THR A 452 -36.35 -55.52 48.37
N VAL A 453 -35.41 -56.17 49.05
CA VAL A 453 -35.16 -57.61 48.91
C VAL A 453 -36.35 -58.43 49.41
N ILE A 454 -36.95 -58.08 50.56
CA ILE A 454 -38.16 -58.74 51.09
C ILE A 454 -39.37 -58.55 50.15
N VAL A 455 -39.56 -57.34 49.60
CA VAL A 455 -40.61 -57.04 48.62
C VAL A 455 -40.39 -57.82 47.31
N LYS A 456 -39.13 -58.00 46.89
CA LYS A 456 -38.80 -58.82 45.71
C LYS A 456 -39.07 -60.31 45.97
N TRP A 457 -38.66 -60.84 47.12
CA TRP A 457 -38.92 -62.23 47.52
C TRP A 457 -40.40 -62.52 47.68
N SER A 458 -41.18 -61.61 48.27
CA SER A 458 -42.63 -61.76 48.40
C SER A 458 -43.33 -61.73 47.04
N LYS A 459 -42.92 -60.86 46.11
CA LYS A 459 -43.44 -60.88 44.72
C LYS A 459 -43.12 -62.19 44.00
N GLU A 460 -41.90 -62.70 44.11
CA GLU A 460 -41.50 -63.99 43.51
C GLU A 460 -42.24 -65.18 44.13
N TYR A 461 -42.46 -65.17 45.45
CA TYR A 461 -43.24 -66.18 46.17
C TYR A 461 -44.72 -66.18 45.74
N ILE A 462 -45.34 -65.00 45.61
CA ILE A 462 -46.73 -64.86 45.14
C ILE A 462 -46.87 -65.33 43.68
N VAL A 463 -45.91 -64.98 42.81
CA VAL A 463 -45.89 -65.44 41.41
C VAL A 463 -45.69 -66.95 41.32
N GLY A 464 -44.82 -67.53 42.15
CA GLY A 464 -44.62 -68.97 42.25
C GLY A 464 -45.88 -69.73 42.71
N ARG A 465 -46.63 -69.16 43.68
CA ARG A 465 -47.89 -69.73 44.17
C ARG A 465 -49.00 -69.63 43.11
N LYS A 466 -49.10 -68.51 42.37
CA LYS A 466 -50.02 -68.39 41.21
C LYS A 466 -49.70 -69.40 40.11
N LYS A 467 -48.42 -69.62 39.78
CA LYS A 467 -48.02 -70.66 38.80
C LYS A 467 -48.37 -72.08 39.26
N LYS A 468 -48.20 -72.42 40.56
CA LYS A 468 -48.63 -73.72 41.12
C LYS A 468 -50.15 -73.92 41.07
N VAL A 469 -50.94 -72.89 41.39
CA VAL A 469 -52.41 -72.95 41.30
C VAL A 469 -52.88 -73.12 39.86
N VAL A 470 -52.29 -72.39 38.90
CA VAL A 470 -52.61 -72.54 37.47
C VAL A 470 -52.22 -73.93 36.95
N LYS A 471 -51.08 -74.50 37.39
CA LYS A 471 -50.66 -75.86 37.02
C LYS A 471 -51.59 -76.92 37.62
N LYS A 472 -52.13 -76.69 38.83
CA LYS A 472 -53.15 -77.55 39.47
C LYS A 472 -54.49 -77.47 38.72
N MET A 473 -54.95 -76.27 38.35
CA MET A 473 -56.17 -76.08 37.54
C MET A 473 -56.05 -76.72 36.15
N LYS A 474 -54.91 -76.57 35.46
CA LYS A 474 -54.68 -77.23 34.17
C LYS A 474 -54.74 -78.76 34.29
N ARG A 475 -54.14 -79.36 35.33
CA ARG A 475 -54.24 -80.81 35.58
C ARG A 475 -55.67 -81.29 35.83
N THR A 476 -56.50 -80.52 36.54
CA THR A 476 -57.92 -80.84 36.75
C THR A 476 -58.73 -80.74 35.46
N TYR A 477 -58.42 -79.77 34.60
CA TYR A 477 -59.06 -79.60 33.29
C TYR A 477 -58.70 -80.73 32.32
N THR A 478 -57.42 -81.16 32.27
CA THR A 478 -57.00 -82.30 31.44
C THR A 478 -57.54 -83.64 31.94
N LYS A 479 -57.76 -83.81 33.26
CA LYS A 479 -58.46 -84.98 33.82
C LYS A 479 -59.95 -84.99 33.44
N LYS A 480 -60.64 -83.84 33.46
CA LYS A 480 -62.03 -83.73 33.02
C LYS A 480 -62.21 -83.92 31.50
N SER A 481 -61.27 -83.45 30.66
CA SER A 481 -61.36 -83.66 29.21
C SER A 481 -61.05 -85.10 28.77
N LYS A 482 -60.20 -85.84 29.51
CA LYS A 482 -59.94 -87.27 29.26
C LYS A 482 -61.09 -88.18 29.70
N ILE A 483 -61.93 -87.76 30.66
CA ILE A 483 -63.12 -88.52 31.10
C ILE A 483 -64.31 -88.30 30.13
N LYS A 484 -64.37 -87.17 29.42
CA LYS A 484 -65.43 -86.88 28.43
C LYS A 484 -65.17 -87.46 27.03
N LYS A 485 -64.01 -88.08 26.79
CA LYS A 485 -63.65 -88.82 25.56
C LYS A 485 -63.71 -90.35 25.70
N ARG A 486 -64.23 -90.85 26.84
CA ARG A 486 -64.40 -92.28 27.15
C ARG A 486 -65.83 -92.62 27.61
N ARG A 487 -66.80 -91.81 27.22
CA ARG A 487 -68.24 -92.07 27.34
C ARG A 487 -68.93 -91.65 26.06
#